data_AF-A0A3B8ZIF1-F1
#
_entry.id   AF-A0A3B8ZIF1-F1
#
_cell.length_a   1.000
_cell.length_b   1.000
_cell.length_c   1.000
_cell.angle_alpha   90.00
_cell.angle_beta   90.00
_cell.angle_gamma   90.00
#
_symmetry.space_group_name_H-M   'P 1'
#
loop_
_entity.id
_entity.type
_entity.pdbx_description
1 polymer ?
#
loop_
_entity_poly.entity_id
_entity_poly.type
_entity_poly.pdbx_seq_one_letter_code
_entity_poly.pdbx_strand_id
1 'polypeptide(L)'
;MTYWPSKAGRTISQFHAGLLWFFLLLLVGLTGCASTQYLIRRDTPANPLAVQLQLASRSGPRISDRTARVLRKYALDESVKKDPIACVEQMQVLSESESDGELVYSISEVAYVQAKRLEQARKAAQALDLYGVAVSNAYMYLFSMELDRIRNPYDPIFRGACDLYNQSLEGSLRLVNAKGQLKPGTSYEVVNDDQRYHVQTVVMGQWKSEDFDRFEFVSDYQLEGLTSSGLTFGLGVPMIAVRKKGSSSDPREAYYPDGLSFPVTALLRVVPSQPGQQTCKHRHHCVLELHDPLANSDINLANRLVPLQTDLSAALAYFLDNPDFREKNKATVGLINPQKTEKYRGIVMLEPFDPHRIPVLMVHGLWSSPITWMPMFNDLRSFPDLRKNYQFWFYHYPTGQPFWLSATQLREDLDQLRQSLDPDRQYEALNQMVLVGHSMGGLVSRMQTIESREDFWKLLSDKPFEQVQGTPEDVQLLRSAAFFKPTREVRRVVTIGTPHRGSEYSNDVTRWVSRQFIRLPARMVATSQKLITLNPNLFQNTELLTSSNSVDSLSPDSPVFPVM
;
A
#
# COMPACT_ATOMS: atom_id res chain seq x y z
N MET A 1 75.25 -29.50 -30.99
CA MET A 1 74.41 -29.59 -29.77
C MET A 1 74.44 -28.23 -29.11
N THR A 2 73.37 -27.48 -28.86
CA THR A 2 71.93 -27.76 -28.93
C THR A 2 71.24 -26.38 -28.93
N TYR A 3 70.19 -26.25 -29.74
CA TYR A 3 69.24 -25.14 -29.78
C TYR A 3 68.37 -25.06 -28.51
N TRP A 4 67.96 -23.84 -28.12
CA TRP A 4 66.57 -23.32 -27.94
C TRP A 4 66.31 -22.46 -26.66
N PRO A 5 65.23 -21.62 -26.62
CA PRO A 5 65.34 -20.20 -26.31
C PRO A 5 64.35 -19.71 -25.21
N SER A 6 64.28 -18.40 -25.06
CA SER A 6 63.32 -17.62 -24.26
C SER A 6 61.83 -17.95 -24.49
N LYS A 7 61.06 -18.11 -23.41
CA LYS A 7 59.62 -17.78 -23.34
C LYS A 7 59.26 -17.31 -21.93
N ALA A 8 59.27 -16.00 -21.72
CA ALA A 8 58.52 -15.34 -20.64
C ALA A 8 57.35 -14.60 -21.32
N GLY A 9 56.14 -15.11 -21.12
CA GLY A 9 54.93 -14.52 -21.68
C GLY A 9 53.77 -15.50 -21.66
N ARG A 10 52.67 -15.05 -21.04
CA ARG A 10 51.37 -15.72 -20.86
C ARG A 10 51.19 -16.53 -19.57
N THR A 11 50.89 -15.82 -18.48
CA THR A 11 50.08 -16.38 -17.37
C THR A 11 49.33 -15.34 -16.53
N ILE A 12 49.26 -14.07 -16.96
CA ILE A 12 48.56 -13.02 -16.17
C ILE A 12 47.11 -12.79 -16.64
N SER A 13 46.77 -13.13 -17.89
CA SER A 13 45.42 -12.85 -18.45
C SER A 13 44.32 -13.82 -17.98
N GLN A 14 44.64 -15.08 -17.66
CA GLN A 14 43.62 -16.04 -17.20
C GLN A 14 43.27 -15.89 -15.71
N PHE A 15 44.22 -15.43 -14.90
CA PHE A 15 43.99 -15.19 -13.47
C PHE A 15 43.05 -13.99 -13.23
N HIS A 16 43.18 -12.93 -14.04
CA HIS A 16 42.27 -11.79 -14.00
C HIS A 16 40.88 -12.12 -14.54
N ALA A 17 40.75 -12.97 -15.57
CA ALA A 17 39.45 -13.42 -16.08
C ALA A 17 38.70 -14.28 -15.05
N GLY A 18 39.40 -15.16 -14.33
CA GLY A 18 38.83 -15.98 -13.25
C GLY A 18 38.39 -15.16 -12.04
N LEU A 19 39.18 -14.16 -11.63
CA LEU A 19 38.82 -13.23 -10.55
C LEU A 19 37.65 -12.31 -10.92
N LEU A 20 37.55 -11.89 -12.19
CA LEU A 20 36.41 -11.12 -12.71
C LEU A 20 35.12 -11.94 -12.72
N TRP A 21 35.19 -13.21 -13.11
CA TRP A 21 34.03 -14.12 -13.00
C TRP A 21 33.64 -14.37 -11.55
N PHE A 22 34.61 -14.50 -10.65
CA PHE A 22 34.34 -14.66 -9.21
C PHE A 22 33.72 -13.40 -8.60
N PHE A 23 34.17 -12.20 -8.98
CA PHE A 23 33.56 -10.93 -8.56
C PHE A 23 32.19 -10.69 -9.20
N LEU A 24 31.96 -11.10 -10.46
CA LEU A 24 30.63 -11.04 -11.09
C LEU A 24 29.66 -12.03 -10.44
N LEU A 25 30.11 -13.24 -10.10
CA LEU A 25 29.33 -14.22 -9.34
C LEU A 25 29.08 -13.74 -7.90
N LEU A 26 30.00 -12.99 -7.29
CA LEU A 26 29.79 -12.34 -6.00
C LEU A 26 28.84 -11.13 -6.10
N LEU A 27 28.86 -10.37 -7.20
CA LEU A 27 27.91 -9.28 -7.45
C LEU A 27 26.51 -9.81 -7.80
N VAL A 28 26.42 -10.93 -8.51
CA VAL A 28 25.16 -11.69 -8.74
C VAL A 28 24.73 -12.41 -7.45
N GLY A 29 25.66 -12.76 -6.56
CA GLY A 29 25.38 -13.30 -5.22
C GLY A 29 24.99 -12.22 -4.20
N LEU A 30 25.39 -10.96 -4.43
CA LEU A 30 25.01 -9.79 -3.64
C LEU A 30 23.78 -9.06 -4.21
N THR A 31 23.39 -9.34 -5.46
CA THR A 31 21.96 -9.31 -5.80
C THR A 31 21.33 -10.52 -5.12
N GLY A 32 21.13 -10.40 -3.81
CA GLY A 32 20.29 -11.35 -3.09
C GLY A 32 19.03 -11.57 -3.93
N CYS A 33 18.68 -12.83 -4.13
CA CYS A 33 17.46 -13.26 -4.80
C CYS A 33 16.27 -12.55 -4.16
N ALA A 34 15.97 -11.32 -4.59
CA ALA A 34 14.98 -10.47 -3.98
C ALA A 34 13.63 -10.78 -4.61
N SER A 35 13.10 -11.98 -4.35
CA SER A 35 11.68 -12.05 -4.08
C SER A 35 11.52 -11.52 -2.66
N THR A 36 11.45 -10.20 -2.50
CA THR A 36 11.03 -9.62 -1.22
C THR A 36 9.59 -10.06 -1.00
N GLN A 37 9.45 -11.08 -0.15
CA GLN A 37 8.17 -11.44 0.42
C GLN A 37 7.83 -10.38 1.46
N TYR A 38 6.67 -9.74 1.32
CA TYR A 38 6.23 -8.71 2.26
C TYR A 38 5.28 -9.26 3.32
N LEU A 39 4.63 -10.40 3.05
CA LEU A 39 3.74 -11.08 3.98
C LEU A 39 4.02 -12.57 4.07
N ILE A 40 3.96 -13.09 5.29
CA ILE A 40 3.84 -14.53 5.58
C ILE A 40 2.42 -14.78 6.09
N ARG A 41 1.69 -15.68 5.44
CA ARG A 41 0.38 -16.13 5.94
C ARG A 41 0.60 -17.02 7.17
N ARG A 42 -0.06 -16.70 8.28
CA ARG A 42 -0.01 -17.51 9.50
C ARG A 42 -0.95 -18.71 9.39
N ASP A 43 -0.55 -19.84 9.97
CA ASP A 43 -1.43 -21.00 10.14
C ASP A 43 -2.56 -20.73 11.14
N THR A 44 -2.25 -19.90 12.15
CA THR A 44 -3.21 -19.44 13.15
C THR A 44 -3.23 -17.92 13.21
N PRO A 45 -4.41 -17.28 13.18
CA PRO A 45 -4.49 -15.83 13.28
C PRO A 45 -3.85 -15.31 14.57
N ALA A 46 -3.14 -14.19 14.48
CA ALA A 46 -2.60 -13.52 15.65
C ALA A 46 -3.73 -13.11 16.60
N ASN A 47 -3.61 -13.45 17.88
CA ASN A 47 -4.66 -13.21 18.86
C ASN A 47 -4.03 -12.82 20.21
N PRO A 48 -4.23 -11.58 20.70
CA PRO A 48 -3.62 -11.11 21.95
C PRO A 48 -4.11 -11.87 23.18
N LEU A 49 -5.28 -12.51 23.10
CA LEU A 49 -5.87 -13.29 24.18
C LEU A 49 -5.39 -14.76 24.18
N ALA A 50 -4.60 -15.18 23.19
CA ALA A 50 -4.21 -16.59 23.00
C ALA A 50 -3.51 -17.19 24.23
N VAL A 51 -2.55 -16.46 24.80
CA VAL A 51 -1.77 -16.89 25.97
C VAL A 51 -2.61 -16.81 27.23
N GLN A 52 -3.25 -15.66 27.48
CA GLN A 52 -4.04 -15.41 28.69
C GLN A 52 -5.21 -16.39 28.85
N LEU A 53 -5.93 -16.68 27.76
CA LEU A 53 -7.11 -17.56 27.75
C LEU A 53 -6.80 -18.99 27.29
N GLN A 54 -5.51 -19.32 27.13
CA GLN A 54 -5.03 -20.66 26.78
C GLN A 54 -5.75 -21.26 25.55
N LEU A 55 -5.99 -20.45 24.52
CA LEU A 55 -6.86 -20.79 23.39
C LEU A 55 -6.40 -22.05 22.62
N ALA A 56 -5.08 -22.28 22.58
CA ALA A 56 -4.45 -23.42 21.91
C ALA A 56 -4.07 -24.58 22.85
N SER A 57 -4.48 -24.54 24.13
CA SER A 57 -4.14 -25.61 25.08
C SER A 57 -4.89 -26.91 24.76
N ARG A 58 -4.33 -28.06 25.16
CA ARG A 58 -4.99 -29.37 25.00
C ARG A 58 -6.35 -29.46 25.70
N SER A 59 -6.53 -28.71 26.79
CA SER A 59 -7.80 -28.63 27.51
C SER A 59 -8.78 -27.61 26.92
N GLY A 60 -8.39 -26.92 25.85
CA GLY A 60 -9.15 -25.87 25.20
C GLY A 60 -9.11 -24.52 25.93
N PRO A 61 -9.80 -23.50 25.37
CA PRO A 61 -9.92 -22.17 25.93
C PRO A 61 -10.42 -22.16 27.39
N ARG A 62 -9.88 -21.26 28.22
CA ARG A 62 -10.25 -21.08 29.64
C ARG A 62 -10.43 -19.61 29.99
N ILE A 63 -11.28 -19.34 30.97
CA ILE A 63 -11.45 -18.03 31.58
C ILE A 63 -10.24 -17.67 32.46
N SER A 64 -10.03 -16.37 32.69
CA SER A 64 -8.99 -15.85 33.57
C SER A 64 -9.32 -16.06 35.05
N ASP A 65 -8.31 -16.00 35.91
CA ASP A 65 -8.49 -16.09 37.36
C ASP A 65 -9.36 -14.97 37.94
N ARG A 66 -9.38 -13.80 37.27
CA ARG A 66 -10.20 -12.66 37.69
C ARG A 66 -11.67 -12.93 37.42
N THR A 67 -12.01 -13.39 36.23
CA THR A 67 -13.36 -13.87 35.89
C THR A 67 -13.79 -15.01 36.81
N ALA A 68 -12.90 -15.95 37.14
CA ALA A 68 -13.20 -17.02 38.09
C ALA A 68 -13.53 -16.50 39.50
N ARG A 69 -12.91 -15.40 39.96
CA ARG A 69 -13.28 -14.75 41.24
C ARG A 69 -14.66 -14.10 41.17
N VAL A 70 -15.00 -13.45 40.07
CA VAL A 70 -16.33 -12.86 39.85
C VAL A 70 -17.40 -13.95 39.85
N LEU A 71 -17.18 -15.05 39.14
CA LEU A 71 -18.10 -16.18 39.15
C LEU A 71 -18.32 -16.73 40.57
N ARG A 72 -17.26 -16.86 41.38
CA ARG A 72 -17.41 -17.24 42.81
C ARG A 72 -18.17 -16.20 43.63
N LYS A 73 -17.91 -14.90 43.43
CA LYS A 73 -18.62 -13.79 44.09
C LYS A 73 -20.13 -13.90 43.90
N TYR A 74 -20.57 -14.31 42.71
CA TYR A 74 -21.99 -14.47 42.36
C TYR A 74 -22.51 -15.93 42.44
N ALA A 75 -21.73 -16.87 43.00
CA ALA A 75 -22.07 -18.30 43.10
C ALA A 75 -22.41 -19.00 41.76
N LEU A 76 -21.68 -18.64 40.69
CA LEU A 76 -21.84 -19.13 39.32
C LEU A 76 -20.69 -20.06 38.86
N ASP A 77 -19.74 -20.39 39.71
CA ASP A 77 -18.56 -21.17 39.38
C ASP A 77 -18.86 -22.64 39.03
N GLU A 78 -19.93 -23.21 39.57
CA GLU A 78 -20.46 -24.51 39.14
C GLU A 78 -21.36 -24.39 37.91
N SER A 79 -22.14 -23.29 37.80
CA SER A 79 -23.02 -23.03 36.66
C SER A 79 -22.23 -22.97 35.35
N VAL A 80 -21.12 -22.23 35.33
CA VAL A 80 -20.26 -22.09 34.13
C VAL A 80 -19.64 -23.42 33.67
N LYS A 81 -19.46 -24.39 34.57
CA LYS A 81 -18.90 -25.71 34.23
C LYS A 81 -19.96 -26.63 33.66
N LYS A 82 -21.18 -26.58 34.21
CA LYS A 82 -22.29 -27.46 33.86
C LYS A 82 -23.00 -27.01 32.58
N ASP A 83 -23.37 -25.74 32.50
CA ASP A 83 -24.02 -25.15 31.35
C ASP A 83 -23.53 -23.71 31.15
N PRO A 84 -22.44 -23.53 30.40
CA PRO A 84 -21.86 -22.22 30.23
C PRO A 84 -22.76 -21.22 29.48
N ILE A 85 -23.65 -21.69 28.61
CA ILE A 85 -24.52 -20.80 27.83
C ILE A 85 -25.61 -20.27 28.76
N ALA A 86 -26.28 -21.15 29.52
CA ALA A 86 -27.24 -20.73 30.54
C ALA A 86 -26.59 -19.86 31.63
N CYS A 87 -25.33 -20.13 31.99
CA CYS A 87 -24.58 -19.28 32.91
C CYS A 87 -24.40 -17.86 32.37
N VAL A 88 -24.08 -17.70 31.08
CA VAL A 88 -23.95 -16.37 30.44
C VAL A 88 -25.27 -15.60 30.45
N GLU A 89 -26.40 -16.29 30.27
CA GLU A 89 -27.73 -15.68 30.39
C GLU A 89 -28.02 -15.23 31.84
N GLN A 90 -27.70 -16.07 32.83
CA GLN A 90 -27.84 -15.72 34.24
C GLN A 90 -26.99 -14.51 34.63
N MET A 91 -25.75 -14.43 34.14
CA MET A 91 -24.88 -13.28 34.38
C MET A 91 -25.44 -11.98 33.76
N GLN A 92 -26.03 -12.07 32.55
CA GLN A 92 -26.67 -10.92 31.91
C GLN A 92 -27.87 -10.40 32.72
N VAL A 93 -28.72 -11.30 33.23
CA VAL A 93 -29.82 -10.92 34.14
C VAL A 93 -29.29 -10.22 35.39
N LEU A 94 -28.23 -10.75 36.01
CA LEU A 94 -27.62 -10.10 37.18
C LEU A 94 -27.09 -8.69 36.86
N SER A 95 -26.51 -8.50 35.68
CA SER A 95 -25.98 -7.20 35.26
C SER A 95 -27.03 -6.11 35.05
N GLU A 96 -28.31 -6.47 34.91
CA GLU A 96 -29.41 -5.50 34.87
C GLU A 96 -29.68 -4.86 36.24
N SER A 97 -29.34 -5.56 37.34
CA SER A 97 -29.56 -5.11 38.71
C SER A 97 -28.29 -4.66 39.45
N GLU A 98 -27.12 -5.05 38.95
CA GLU A 98 -25.82 -4.85 39.60
C GLU A 98 -24.90 -3.98 38.74
N SER A 99 -24.53 -2.80 39.23
CA SER A 99 -23.56 -1.93 38.56
C SER A 99 -22.10 -2.34 38.85
N ASP A 100 -21.72 -3.56 38.44
CA ASP A 100 -20.37 -4.11 38.61
C ASP A 100 -19.65 -4.25 37.25
N GLY A 101 -18.62 -3.43 37.03
CA GLY A 101 -17.80 -3.48 35.82
C GLY A 101 -17.06 -4.80 35.63
N GLU A 102 -16.66 -5.49 36.71
CA GLU A 102 -16.01 -6.80 36.58
C GLU A 102 -17.00 -7.88 36.17
N LEU A 103 -18.27 -7.77 36.54
CA LEU A 103 -19.34 -8.66 36.05
C LEU A 103 -19.54 -8.49 34.55
N VAL A 104 -19.66 -7.24 34.07
CA VAL A 104 -19.83 -6.94 32.64
C VAL A 104 -18.64 -7.44 31.81
N TYR A 105 -17.41 -7.21 32.29
CA TYR A 105 -16.20 -7.78 31.67
C TYR A 105 -16.23 -9.32 31.67
N SER A 106 -16.63 -9.94 32.78
CA SER A 106 -16.67 -11.39 32.93
C SER A 106 -17.68 -12.05 31.99
N ILE A 107 -18.84 -11.42 31.75
CA ILE A 107 -19.80 -11.87 30.74
C ILE A 107 -19.12 -11.93 29.37
N SER A 108 -18.41 -10.87 29.00
CA SER A 108 -17.70 -10.82 27.73
C SER A 108 -16.64 -11.92 27.60
N GLU A 109 -15.85 -12.16 28.64
CA GLU A 109 -14.78 -13.16 28.62
C GLU A 109 -15.34 -14.59 28.55
N VAL A 110 -16.36 -14.91 29.37
CA VAL A 110 -17.01 -16.22 29.35
C VAL A 110 -17.63 -16.47 27.97
N ALA A 111 -18.38 -15.50 27.44
CA ALA A 111 -19.01 -15.62 26.12
C ALA A 111 -17.97 -15.85 25.01
N TYR A 112 -16.86 -15.11 25.02
CA TYR A 112 -15.77 -15.28 24.05
C TYR A 112 -15.12 -16.68 24.13
N VAL A 113 -14.81 -17.15 25.35
CA VAL A 113 -14.24 -18.49 25.58
C VAL A 113 -15.15 -19.58 25.04
N GLN A 114 -16.47 -19.45 25.26
CA GLN A 114 -17.44 -20.41 24.75
C GLN A 114 -17.64 -20.31 23.23
N ALA A 115 -17.63 -19.11 22.66
CA ALA A 115 -17.66 -18.91 21.22
C ALA A 115 -16.49 -19.65 20.55
N LYS A 116 -15.27 -19.54 21.09
CA LYS A 116 -14.09 -20.27 20.60
C LYS A 116 -14.23 -21.79 20.68
N ARG A 117 -14.83 -22.32 21.74
CA ARG A 117 -15.11 -23.76 21.86
C ARG A 117 -16.16 -24.22 20.84
N LEU A 118 -17.19 -23.42 20.59
CA LEU A 118 -18.22 -23.70 19.59
C LEU A 118 -17.67 -23.62 18.16
N GLU A 119 -16.75 -22.70 17.87
CA GLU A 119 -16.00 -22.68 16.60
C GLU A 119 -15.21 -23.98 16.40
N GLN A 120 -14.46 -24.43 17.42
CA GLN A 120 -13.73 -25.70 17.38
C GLN A 120 -14.67 -26.89 17.15
N ALA A 121 -15.89 -26.84 17.72
CA ALA A 121 -16.95 -27.81 17.51
C ALA A 121 -17.76 -27.61 16.20
N ARG A 122 -17.36 -26.67 15.33
CA ARG A 122 -18.02 -26.32 14.05
C ARG A 122 -19.48 -25.87 14.17
N LYS A 123 -19.87 -25.29 15.30
CA LYS A 123 -21.21 -24.74 15.57
C LYS A 123 -21.27 -23.25 15.29
N ALA A 124 -21.13 -22.87 14.01
CA ALA A 124 -20.93 -21.48 13.59
C ALA A 124 -22.03 -20.50 14.04
N ALA A 125 -23.31 -20.89 13.98
CA ALA A 125 -24.43 -20.01 14.37
C ALA A 125 -24.41 -19.68 15.88
N GLN A 126 -24.18 -20.69 16.73
CA GLN A 126 -24.07 -20.51 18.17
C GLN A 126 -22.78 -19.77 18.56
N ALA A 127 -21.68 -19.99 17.84
CA ALA A 127 -20.45 -19.24 18.04
C ALA A 127 -20.64 -17.76 17.72
N LEU A 128 -21.28 -17.44 16.58
CA LEU A 128 -21.61 -16.08 16.18
C LEU A 128 -22.48 -15.37 17.22
N ASP A 129 -23.45 -16.09 17.77
CA ASP A 129 -24.33 -15.60 18.82
C ASP A 129 -23.55 -15.17 20.09
N LEU A 130 -22.64 -16.02 20.57
CA LEU A 130 -21.83 -15.75 21.75
C LEU A 130 -20.75 -14.70 21.49
N TYR A 131 -20.21 -14.59 20.28
CA TYR A 131 -19.38 -13.43 19.95
C TYR A 131 -20.18 -12.13 19.99
N GLY A 132 -21.44 -12.15 19.55
CA GLY A 132 -22.34 -11.00 19.70
C GLY A 132 -22.48 -10.55 21.16
N VAL A 133 -22.68 -11.50 22.09
CA VAL A 133 -22.70 -11.22 23.54
C VAL A 133 -21.36 -10.65 24.01
N ALA A 134 -20.25 -11.22 23.55
CA ALA A 134 -18.93 -10.78 23.97
C ALA A 134 -18.60 -9.35 23.49
N VAL A 135 -18.80 -9.05 22.20
CA VAL A 135 -18.58 -7.71 21.65
C VAL A 135 -19.46 -6.69 22.36
N SER A 136 -20.74 -6.98 22.55
CA SER A 136 -21.67 -6.03 23.15
C SER A 136 -21.34 -5.74 24.61
N ASN A 137 -21.01 -6.76 25.41
CA ASN A 137 -20.65 -6.56 26.82
C ASN A 137 -19.29 -5.88 26.98
N ALA A 138 -18.31 -6.18 26.12
CA ALA A 138 -17.06 -5.43 26.09
C ALA A 138 -17.30 -3.95 25.73
N TYR A 139 -18.18 -3.67 24.77
CA TYR A 139 -18.61 -2.31 24.43
C TYR A 139 -19.29 -1.63 25.63
N MET A 140 -20.22 -2.30 26.30
CA MET A 140 -20.91 -1.74 27.48
C MET A 140 -19.94 -1.48 28.63
N TYR A 141 -19.00 -2.40 28.87
CA TYR A 141 -17.91 -2.16 29.82
C TYR A 141 -17.18 -0.87 29.45
N LEU A 142 -16.79 -0.67 28.19
CA LEU A 142 -16.00 0.47 27.73
C LEU A 142 -16.78 1.80 27.66
N PHE A 143 -18.09 1.78 27.40
CA PHE A 143 -18.84 2.98 27.00
C PHE A 143 -20.11 3.29 27.81
N SER A 144 -20.60 2.37 28.64
CA SER A 144 -21.76 2.67 29.51
C SER A 144 -21.43 3.81 30.48
N MET A 145 -22.34 4.78 30.59
CA MET A 145 -22.21 5.92 31.51
C MET A 145 -22.24 5.48 32.98
N GLU A 146 -22.94 4.41 33.30
CA GLU A 146 -23.07 3.89 34.68
C GLU A 146 -21.71 3.46 35.25
N LEU A 147 -20.84 2.98 34.38
CA LEU A 147 -19.51 2.50 34.77
C LEU A 147 -18.47 3.62 34.82
N ASP A 148 -18.79 4.86 34.44
CA ASP A 148 -17.79 5.94 34.30
C ASP A 148 -17.09 6.29 35.61
N ARG A 149 -17.79 6.14 36.73
CA ARG A 149 -17.25 6.43 38.06
C ARG A 149 -16.34 5.31 38.59
N ILE A 150 -16.46 4.10 38.06
CA ILE A 150 -15.75 2.91 38.55
C ILE A 150 -14.72 2.35 37.55
N ARG A 151 -14.86 2.66 36.27
CA ARG A 151 -13.95 2.23 35.21
C ARG A 151 -12.60 2.92 35.36
N ASN A 152 -11.54 2.11 35.43
CA ASN A 152 -10.16 2.59 35.51
C ASN A 152 -9.39 2.22 34.24
N PRO A 153 -9.04 3.19 33.36
CA PRO A 153 -8.24 2.93 32.16
C PRO A 153 -6.83 2.37 32.43
N TYR A 154 -6.31 2.51 33.65
CA TYR A 154 -5.02 1.95 34.06
C TYR A 154 -5.10 0.51 34.56
N ASP A 155 -6.31 -0.01 34.80
CA ASP A 155 -6.49 -1.41 35.17
C ASP A 155 -6.33 -2.31 33.92
N PRO A 156 -5.54 -3.40 33.98
CA PRO A 156 -5.41 -4.34 32.87
C PRO A 156 -6.73 -4.87 32.28
N ILE A 157 -7.82 -4.92 33.06
CA ILE A 157 -9.15 -5.26 32.55
C ILE A 157 -9.58 -4.29 31.44
N PHE A 158 -9.23 -3.01 31.50
CA PHE A 158 -9.60 -2.06 30.48
C PHE A 158 -9.00 -2.44 29.12
N ARG A 159 -7.70 -2.79 29.10
CA ARG A 159 -7.06 -3.30 27.88
C ARG A 159 -7.66 -4.65 27.47
N GLY A 160 -7.90 -5.54 28.43
CA GLY A 160 -8.57 -6.82 28.19
C GLY A 160 -9.95 -6.66 27.54
N ALA A 161 -10.71 -5.63 27.92
CA ALA A 161 -12.02 -5.33 27.33
C ALA A 161 -11.88 -4.87 25.87
N CYS A 162 -10.89 -4.02 25.55
CA CYS A 162 -10.57 -3.68 24.17
C CYS A 162 -10.18 -4.92 23.35
N ASP A 163 -9.35 -5.81 23.91
CA ASP A 163 -8.92 -7.04 23.24
C ASP A 163 -10.09 -8.02 23.05
N LEU A 164 -10.97 -8.19 24.04
CA LEU A 164 -12.18 -8.99 23.94
C LEU A 164 -13.14 -8.42 22.90
N TYR A 165 -13.35 -7.10 22.88
CA TYR A 165 -14.15 -6.44 21.86
C TYR A 165 -13.59 -6.72 20.46
N ASN A 166 -12.29 -6.44 20.24
CA ASN A 166 -11.65 -6.59 18.93
C ASN A 166 -11.70 -8.06 18.47
N GLN A 167 -11.32 -9.00 19.33
CA GLN A 167 -11.25 -10.42 18.97
C GLN A 167 -12.62 -11.08 18.81
N SER A 168 -13.62 -10.64 19.56
CA SER A 168 -15.00 -11.12 19.39
C SER A 168 -15.64 -10.57 18.12
N LEU A 169 -15.33 -9.31 17.77
CA LEU A 169 -15.79 -8.70 16.53
C LEU A 169 -15.12 -9.38 15.34
N GLU A 170 -13.81 -9.64 15.41
CA GLU A 170 -13.10 -10.36 14.36
C GLU A 170 -13.66 -11.78 14.17
N GLY A 171 -13.92 -12.52 15.25
CA GLY A 171 -14.57 -13.83 15.19
C GLY A 171 -15.94 -13.78 14.48
N SER A 172 -16.77 -12.79 14.84
CA SER A 172 -18.06 -12.55 14.16
C SER A 172 -17.88 -12.27 12.68
N LEU A 173 -16.99 -11.34 12.33
CA LEU A 173 -16.73 -10.92 10.96
C LEU A 173 -16.18 -12.05 10.11
N ARG A 174 -15.34 -12.93 10.66
CA ARG A 174 -14.84 -14.13 9.96
C ARG A 174 -15.95 -15.09 9.60
N LEU A 175 -16.87 -15.37 10.54
CA LEU A 175 -18.02 -16.24 10.29
C LEU A 175 -18.99 -15.67 9.24
N VAL A 176 -19.19 -14.35 9.25
CA VAL A 176 -20.00 -13.64 8.25
C VAL A 176 -19.30 -13.60 6.89
N ASN A 177 -18.01 -13.29 6.85
CA ASN A 177 -17.20 -13.23 5.62
C ASN A 177 -17.08 -14.61 4.95
N ALA A 178 -16.98 -15.69 5.73
CA ALA A 178 -16.96 -17.06 5.21
C ALA A 178 -18.23 -17.45 4.41
N LYS A 179 -19.35 -16.75 4.65
CA LYS A 179 -20.61 -16.91 3.89
C LYS A 179 -20.72 -15.94 2.71
N GLY A 180 -19.69 -15.11 2.46
CA GLY A 180 -19.73 -14.03 1.46
C GLY A 180 -20.70 -12.90 1.83
N GLN A 181 -21.06 -12.80 3.11
CA GLN A 181 -22.04 -11.86 3.63
C GLN A 181 -21.38 -10.63 4.27
N LEU A 182 -20.10 -10.35 4.04
CA LEU A 182 -19.47 -9.11 4.48
C LEU A 182 -19.31 -8.18 3.27
N LYS A 183 -20.33 -7.35 3.04
CA LYS A 183 -20.42 -6.37 1.95
C LYS A 183 -20.85 -5.01 2.53
N PRO A 184 -20.19 -3.93 2.13
CA PRO A 184 -20.59 -2.59 2.58
C PRO A 184 -21.91 -2.14 1.94
N GLY A 185 -22.67 -1.29 2.63
CA GLY A 185 -23.93 -0.73 2.13
C GLY A 185 -25.13 -1.69 2.18
N THR A 186 -24.94 -2.93 2.62
CA THR A 186 -26.02 -3.88 2.86
C THR A 186 -26.31 -4.00 4.35
N SER A 187 -27.60 -4.21 4.67
CA SER A 187 -28.03 -4.60 6.00
C SER A 187 -28.19 -6.10 6.05
N TYR A 188 -27.62 -6.72 7.07
CA TYR A 188 -27.71 -8.15 7.29
C TYR A 188 -28.73 -8.46 8.35
N GLU A 189 -29.62 -9.41 8.04
CA GLU A 189 -30.35 -10.16 9.04
C GLU A 189 -29.56 -11.42 9.39
N VAL A 190 -28.92 -11.45 10.55
CA VAL A 190 -28.41 -12.71 11.10
C VAL A 190 -29.59 -13.38 11.79
N VAL A 191 -30.08 -14.48 11.23
CA VAL A 191 -31.16 -15.28 11.82
C VAL A 191 -30.55 -16.50 12.50
N ASN A 192 -30.75 -16.61 13.81
CA ASN A 192 -30.54 -17.84 14.58
C ASN A 192 -31.91 -18.46 14.89
N ASP A 193 -31.93 -19.73 15.33
CA ASP A 193 -33.17 -20.51 15.54
C ASP A 193 -34.24 -19.77 16.39
N ASP A 194 -33.82 -18.82 17.23
CA ASP A 194 -34.71 -18.00 18.07
C ASP A 194 -34.61 -16.47 17.84
N GLN A 195 -33.74 -15.94 16.96
CA GLN A 195 -33.37 -14.51 16.98
C GLN A 195 -33.04 -13.90 15.61
N ARG A 196 -33.27 -12.58 15.47
CA ARG A 196 -32.92 -11.78 14.27
C ARG A 196 -32.06 -10.57 14.65
N TYR A 197 -30.85 -10.48 14.11
CA TYR A 197 -29.98 -9.31 14.25
C TYR A 197 -30.01 -8.48 12.97
N HIS A 198 -30.35 -7.21 13.06
CA HIS A 198 -30.11 -6.26 11.97
C HIS A 198 -28.77 -5.57 12.18
N VAL A 199 -27.80 -5.86 11.31
CA VAL A 199 -26.50 -5.17 11.30
C VAL A 199 -26.37 -4.43 9.97
N GLN A 200 -26.42 -3.11 10.01
CA GLN A 200 -26.12 -2.27 8.87
C GLN A 200 -24.61 -2.10 8.73
N THR A 201 -24.06 -2.30 7.53
CA THR A 201 -22.65 -2.01 7.25
C THR A 201 -22.51 -0.66 6.55
N VAL A 202 -21.82 0.29 7.19
CA VAL A 202 -21.60 1.65 6.67
C VAL A 202 -20.13 1.92 6.45
N VAL A 203 -19.79 2.65 5.37
CA VAL A 203 -18.41 3.08 5.07
C VAL A 203 -18.19 4.48 5.62
N MET A 204 -17.10 4.66 6.36
CA MET A 204 -16.71 5.90 7.03
C MET A 204 -15.34 6.33 6.49
N GLY A 205 -15.31 6.92 5.31
CA GLY A 205 -14.05 7.28 4.64
C GLY A 205 -14.24 7.86 3.25
N GLN A 206 -13.15 7.98 2.50
CA GLN A 206 -13.17 8.46 1.11
C GLN A 206 -13.68 7.41 0.11
N TRP A 207 -13.81 6.16 0.53
CA TRP A 207 -14.29 5.06 -0.30
C TRP A 207 -15.81 5.04 -0.40
N LYS A 208 -16.30 4.53 -1.52
CA LYS A 208 -17.70 4.15 -1.70
C LYS A 208 -17.88 2.67 -1.41
N SER A 209 -19.08 2.27 -1.03
CA SER A 209 -19.41 0.85 -0.81
C SER A 209 -19.12 -0.04 -2.03
N GLU A 210 -19.20 0.50 -3.24
CA GLU A 210 -18.92 -0.19 -4.50
C GLU A 210 -17.42 -0.43 -4.77
N ASP A 211 -16.53 0.25 -4.06
CA ASP A 211 -15.07 0.11 -4.20
C ASP A 211 -14.53 -1.18 -3.56
N PHE A 212 -15.35 -1.92 -2.81
CA PHE A 212 -14.93 -3.11 -2.06
C PHE A 212 -15.25 -4.40 -2.81
N ASP A 213 -14.24 -5.22 -3.09
CA ASP A 213 -14.40 -6.56 -3.67
C ASP A 213 -14.52 -7.62 -2.58
N ARG A 214 -13.50 -7.70 -1.71
CA ARG A 214 -13.44 -8.64 -0.58
C ARG A 214 -12.61 -8.09 0.57
N PHE A 215 -12.70 -8.75 1.71
CA PHE A 215 -11.93 -8.44 2.90
C PHE A 215 -11.05 -9.61 3.34
N GLU A 216 -9.85 -9.25 3.80
CA GLU A 216 -8.92 -10.13 4.52
C GLU A 216 -8.67 -9.54 5.91
N PHE A 217 -8.15 -10.35 6.84
CA PHE A 217 -7.87 -9.93 8.21
C PHE A 217 -6.37 -9.77 8.42
N VAL A 218 -5.95 -8.64 9.02
CA VAL A 218 -4.53 -8.37 9.28
C VAL A 218 -3.89 -9.44 10.16
N SER A 219 -4.65 -10.00 11.11
CA SER A 219 -4.20 -11.07 12.00
C SER A 219 -3.79 -12.35 11.26
N ASP A 220 -4.22 -12.57 10.02
CA ASP A 220 -3.79 -13.71 9.19
C ASP A 220 -2.38 -13.55 8.62
N TYR A 221 -1.77 -12.36 8.72
CA TYR A 221 -0.52 -12.05 8.05
C TYR A 221 0.55 -11.47 8.97
N GLN A 222 1.76 -12.01 8.85
CA GLN A 222 2.95 -11.43 9.44
C GLN A 222 3.70 -10.61 8.40
N LEU A 223 4.02 -9.36 8.74
CA LEU A 223 4.85 -8.49 7.91
C LEU A 223 6.29 -8.99 7.86
N GLU A 224 6.85 -8.97 6.67
CA GLU A 224 8.26 -9.22 6.36
C GLU A 224 8.74 -8.11 5.41
N GLY A 225 10.00 -7.68 5.47
CA GLY A 225 10.56 -6.69 4.53
C GLY A 225 10.01 -5.25 4.59
N LEU A 226 8.92 -4.98 5.32
CA LEU A 226 8.43 -3.65 5.67
C LEU A 226 8.37 -3.50 7.20
N THR A 227 8.71 -2.31 7.67
CA THR A 227 8.47 -1.87 9.04
C THR A 227 6.97 -1.84 9.32
N SER A 228 6.54 -2.15 10.55
CA SER A 228 5.13 -2.04 10.97
C SER A 228 4.74 -0.58 11.26
N SER A 229 4.97 0.29 10.30
CA SER A 229 4.73 1.73 10.40
C SER A 229 3.24 2.03 10.31
N GLY A 230 2.71 2.76 11.29
CA GLY A 230 1.27 3.04 11.40
C GLY A 230 0.46 1.93 12.08
N LEU A 231 1.12 1.03 12.83
CA LEU A 231 0.45 0.21 13.84
C LEU A 231 0.04 1.09 15.03
N THR A 232 -1.25 1.13 15.34
CA THR A 232 -1.75 1.81 16.55
C THR A 232 -2.65 0.88 17.35
N PHE A 233 -2.52 0.92 18.68
CA PHE A 233 -3.41 0.18 19.57
C PHE A 233 -4.67 1.01 19.80
N GLY A 234 -5.83 0.37 19.67
CA GLY A 234 -7.11 1.04 19.81
C GLY A 234 -8.29 0.07 19.79
N LEU A 235 -9.44 0.56 19.38
CA LEU A 235 -10.66 -0.20 19.23
C LEU A 235 -10.98 -0.49 17.76
N GLY A 236 -11.50 -1.68 17.47
CA GLY A 236 -11.85 -2.15 16.14
C GLY A 236 -10.92 -3.23 15.60
N VAL A 237 -11.34 -3.85 14.50
CA VAL A 237 -10.63 -4.94 13.83
C VAL A 237 -9.91 -4.37 12.61
N PRO A 238 -8.56 -4.35 12.59
CA PRO A 238 -7.82 -3.99 11.39
C PRO A 238 -7.97 -5.07 10.32
N MET A 239 -8.38 -4.65 9.14
CA MET A 239 -8.68 -5.48 7.98
C MET A 239 -8.00 -4.91 6.74
N ILE A 240 -7.89 -5.75 5.72
CA ILE A 240 -7.41 -5.39 4.39
C ILE A 240 -8.60 -5.47 3.45
N ALA A 241 -8.98 -4.35 2.85
CA ALA A 241 -9.99 -4.32 1.79
C ALA A 241 -9.32 -4.42 0.43
N VAL A 242 -9.69 -5.41 -0.36
CA VAL A 242 -9.27 -5.47 -1.77
C VAL A 242 -10.23 -4.64 -2.60
N ARG A 243 -9.66 -3.75 -3.40
CA ARG A 243 -10.40 -2.82 -4.24
C ARG A 243 -11.05 -3.55 -5.40
N LYS A 244 -12.33 -3.27 -5.63
CA LYS A 244 -13.03 -3.58 -6.87
C LYS A 244 -12.73 -2.51 -7.91
N LYS A 245 -12.40 -2.95 -9.13
CA LYS A 245 -12.19 -2.03 -10.26
C LYS A 245 -13.49 -1.27 -10.55
N GLY A 246 -13.39 0.06 -10.64
CA GLY A 246 -14.51 0.93 -10.91
C GLY A 246 -14.92 0.94 -12.38
N SER A 247 -15.86 1.82 -12.71
CA SER A 247 -16.33 2.01 -14.09
C SER A 247 -15.24 2.66 -14.95
N SER A 248 -15.04 2.18 -16.18
CA SER A 248 -14.11 2.78 -17.14
C SER A 248 -14.46 4.22 -17.55
N SER A 249 -15.66 4.69 -17.20
CA SER A 249 -16.07 6.09 -17.39
C SER A 249 -15.48 7.06 -16.36
N ASP A 250 -14.99 6.55 -15.22
CA ASP A 250 -14.33 7.36 -14.20
C ASP A 250 -12.85 7.54 -14.58
N PRO A 251 -12.38 8.78 -14.84
CA PRO A 251 -11.01 9.03 -15.29
C PRO A 251 -9.96 8.60 -14.26
N ARG A 252 -10.34 8.49 -12.97
CA ARG A 252 -9.44 8.05 -11.91
C ARG A 252 -8.99 6.59 -12.06
N GLU A 253 -9.81 5.75 -12.68
CA GLU A 253 -9.50 4.32 -12.88
C GLU A 253 -8.24 4.09 -13.70
N ALA A 254 -7.85 5.04 -14.56
CA ALA A 254 -6.62 4.94 -15.34
C ALA A 254 -5.35 4.96 -14.48
N TYR A 255 -5.44 5.47 -13.24
CA TYR A 255 -4.30 5.67 -12.33
C TYR A 255 -4.27 4.67 -11.17
N TYR A 256 -5.27 3.79 -11.05
CA TYR A 256 -5.30 2.77 -10.00
C TYR A 256 -4.80 1.42 -10.54
N PRO A 257 -3.84 0.78 -9.86
CA PRO A 257 -3.39 -0.55 -10.24
C PRO A 257 -4.47 -1.61 -9.95
N ASP A 258 -4.52 -2.64 -10.79
CA ASP A 258 -5.39 -3.79 -10.53
C ASP A 258 -4.96 -4.49 -9.22
N GLY A 259 -5.94 -4.94 -8.43
CA GLY A 259 -5.69 -5.64 -7.18
C GLY A 259 -5.21 -4.76 -6.02
N LEU A 260 -5.30 -3.43 -6.15
CA LEU A 260 -5.03 -2.47 -5.08
C LEU A 260 -5.77 -2.86 -3.78
N SER A 261 -5.13 -2.71 -2.64
CA SER A 261 -5.77 -2.93 -1.34
C SER A 261 -5.56 -1.75 -0.39
N PHE A 262 -6.54 -1.54 0.49
CA PHE A 262 -6.59 -0.44 1.44
C PHE A 262 -6.74 -0.96 2.88
N PRO A 263 -6.17 -0.26 3.87
CA PRO A 263 -6.40 -0.59 5.27
C PRO A 263 -7.82 -0.17 5.67
N VAL A 264 -8.52 -0.99 6.46
CA VAL A 264 -9.85 -0.68 7.00
C VAL A 264 -9.89 -1.06 8.47
N THR A 265 -10.53 -0.26 9.31
CA THR A 265 -10.83 -0.68 10.69
C THR A 265 -12.33 -0.89 10.85
N ALA A 266 -12.74 -2.13 11.08
CA ALA A 266 -14.14 -2.46 11.35
C ALA A 266 -14.49 -2.24 12.82
N LEU A 267 -15.59 -1.55 13.09
CA LEU A 267 -16.04 -1.17 14.41
C LEU A 267 -17.55 -1.42 14.54
N LEU A 268 -17.97 -2.13 15.58
CA LEU A 268 -19.38 -2.36 15.88
C LEU A 268 -19.90 -1.38 16.93
N ARG A 269 -20.67 -0.38 16.49
CA ARG A 269 -21.29 0.60 17.40
C ARG A 269 -22.61 0.07 17.92
N VAL A 270 -22.77 0.02 19.24
CA VAL A 270 -24.09 -0.18 19.87
C VAL A 270 -24.90 1.12 19.77
N VAL A 271 -26.11 1.01 19.23
CA VAL A 271 -27.05 2.12 19.06
C VAL A 271 -28.33 1.87 19.88
N PRO A 272 -29.00 2.93 20.38
CA PRO A 272 -30.28 2.79 21.06
C PRO A 272 -31.34 2.16 20.16
N SER A 273 -32.19 1.31 20.71
CA SER A 273 -33.32 0.71 20.01
C SER A 273 -34.31 1.78 19.56
N GLN A 274 -34.82 1.69 18.33
CA GLN A 274 -35.89 2.59 17.87
C GLN A 274 -37.24 2.21 18.50
N PRO A 275 -38.15 3.19 18.72
CA PRO A 275 -39.50 2.91 19.20
C PRO A 275 -40.22 1.92 18.26
N GLY A 276 -40.65 0.77 18.77
CA GLY A 276 -41.38 -0.25 18.01
C GLY A 276 -40.52 -1.41 17.48
N GLN A 277 -39.19 -1.36 17.60
CA GLN A 277 -38.34 -2.54 17.38
C GLN A 277 -38.27 -3.37 18.66
N GLN A 278 -38.78 -4.61 18.60
CA GLN A 278 -38.58 -5.60 19.66
C GLN A 278 -37.10 -6.01 19.68
N THR A 279 -36.31 -5.48 20.62
CA THR A 279 -35.02 -6.08 20.93
C THR A 279 -35.25 -7.37 21.71
N CYS A 280 -34.60 -8.46 21.28
CA CYS A 280 -34.52 -9.67 22.08
C CYS A 280 -33.96 -9.31 23.48
N LYS A 281 -34.40 -10.04 24.53
CA LYS A 281 -33.90 -9.82 25.89
C LYS A 281 -32.37 -9.83 25.91
N HIS A 282 -31.77 -8.83 26.55
CA HIS A 282 -30.31 -8.66 26.73
C HIS A 282 -29.48 -8.52 25.43
N ARG A 283 -30.08 -8.13 24.30
CA ARG A 283 -29.38 -7.93 23.02
C ARG A 283 -29.50 -6.48 22.55
N HIS A 284 -28.38 -5.91 22.11
CA HIS A 284 -28.30 -4.52 21.68
C HIS A 284 -28.42 -4.38 20.15
N HIS A 285 -29.04 -3.29 19.67
CA HIS A 285 -29.01 -2.95 18.25
C HIS A 285 -27.62 -2.39 17.89
N CYS A 286 -27.05 -2.80 16.76
CA CYS A 286 -25.67 -2.48 16.40
C CYS A 286 -25.54 -2.06 14.94
N VAL A 287 -24.59 -1.17 14.67
CA VAL A 287 -24.16 -0.77 13.32
C VAL A 287 -22.69 -1.14 13.15
N LEU A 288 -22.37 -1.81 12.04
CA LEU A 288 -20.98 -2.10 11.65
C LEU A 288 -20.45 -0.94 10.82
N GLU A 289 -19.47 -0.22 11.34
CA GLU A 289 -18.77 0.87 10.68
C GLU A 289 -17.43 0.40 10.12
N LEU A 290 -17.16 0.67 8.86
CA LEU A 290 -15.88 0.41 8.20
C LEU A 290 -15.14 1.74 8.04
N HIS A 291 -14.20 2.00 8.94
CA HIS A 291 -13.46 3.25 8.99
C HIS A 291 -12.22 3.25 8.12
N ASP A 292 -11.93 4.42 7.54
CA ASP A 292 -10.67 4.73 6.88
C ASP A 292 -9.61 5.21 7.87
N PRO A 293 -8.62 4.36 8.25
CA PRO A 293 -7.60 4.75 9.19
C PRO A 293 -6.58 5.74 8.58
N LEU A 294 -6.58 5.96 7.26
CA LEU A 294 -5.80 7.01 6.61
C LEU A 294 -6.42 8.40 6.77
N ALA A 295 -7.75 8.46 6.85
CA ALA A 295 -8.50 9.71 7.04
C ALA A 295 -8.64 10.07 8.53
N ASN A 296 -9.00 9.11 9.38
CA ASN A 296 -9.25 9.32 10.80
C ASN A 296 -8.55 8.25 11.65
N SER A 297 -7.69 8.66 12.58
CA SER A 297 -7.08 7.76 13.58
C SER A 297 -7.93 7.60 14.84
N ASP A 298 -8.87 8.52 15.07
CA ASP A 298 -9.67 8.62 16.27
C ASP A 298 -11.13 8.86 15.91
N ILE A 299 -12.03 8.31 16.72
CA ILE A 299 -13.47 8.49 16.57
C ILE A 299 -14.09 9.01 17.86
N ASN A 300 -15.22 9.71 17.73
CA ASN A 300 -16.04 10.03 18.88
C ASN A 300 -17.05 8.89 19.14
N LEU A 301 -16.94 8.26 20.30
CA LEU A 301 -17.80 7.17 20.75
C LEU A 301 -18.25 7.46 22.18
N ALA A 302 -19.57 7.61 22.38
CA ALA A 302 -20.17 7.96 23.67
C ALA A 302 -19.52 9.21 24.33
N ASN A 303 -19.30 10.28 23.54
CA ASN A 303 -18.63 11.52 23.96
C ASN A 303 -17.18 11.35 24.44
N ARG A 304 -16.49 10.32 23.93
CA ARG A 304 -15.07 10.07 24.19
C ARG A 304 -14.32 9.95 22.89
N LEU A 305 -13.11 10.51 22.88
CA LEU A 305 -12.16 10.29 21.81
C LEU A 305 -11.54 8.90 21.99
N VAL A 306 -11.77 8.02 21.02
CA VAL A 306 -11.31 6.63 21.04
C VAL A 306 -10.38 6.41 19.86
N PRO A 307 -9.13 5.98 20.08
CA PRO A 307 -8.23 5.63 18.98
C PRO A 307 -8.74 4.36 18.30
N LEU A 308 -8.74 4.36 16.97
CA LEU A 308 -8.97 3.16 16.17
C LEU A 308 -7.75 2.26 16.24
N GLN A 309 -7.95 0.95 16.29
CA GLN A 309 -6.85 0.01 16.06
C GLN A 309 -6.53 -0.03 14.57
N THR A 310 -5.28 0.23 14.20
CA THR A 310 -4.86 0.33 12.79
C THR A 310 -3.62 -0.49 12.49
N ASP A 311 -3.52 -0.99 11.26
CA ASP A 311 -2.28 -1.48 10.67
C ASP A 311 -2.25 -1.04 9.19
N LEU A 312 -1.52 0.04 8.90
CA LEU A 312 -1.44 0.61 7.55
C LEU A 312 -0.48 -0.19 6.65
N SER A 313 0.49 -0.87 7.25
CA SER A 313 1.53 -1.61 6.53
C SER A 313 1.00 -2.90 5.94
N ALA A 314 0.16 -3.64 6.67
CA ALA A 314 -0.40 -4.92 6.23
C ALA A 314 -1.14 -4.83 4.89
N ALA A 315 -1.97 -3.79 4.70
CA ALA A 315 -2.68 -3.59 3.45
C ALA A 315 -1.77 -3.25 2.26
N LEU A 316 -0.68 -2.50 2.48
CA LEU A 316 0.31 -2.27 1.43
C LEU A 316 1.08 -3.55 1.13
N ALA A 317 1.57 -4.25 2.15
CA ALA A 317 2.31 -5.48 2.00
C ALA A 317 1.50 -6.53 1.22
N TYR A 318 0.19 -6.64 1.50
CA TYR A 318 -0.72 -7.51 0.76
C TYR A 318 -0.78 -7.15 -0.73
N PHE A 319 -0.90 -5.84 -1.04
CA PHE A 319 -0.86 -5.38 -2.42
C PHE A 319 0.47 -5.69 -3.12
N LEU A 320 1.60 -5.43 -2.45
CA LEU A 320 2.93 -5.66 -3.01
C LEU A 320 3.24 -7.15 -3.24
N ASP A 321 2.60 -8.04 -2.49
CA ASP A 321 2.71 -9.49 -2.64
C ASP A 321 1.82 -10.08 -3.75
N ASN A 322 0.96 -9.26 -4.37
CA ASN A 322 0.16 -9.68 -5.51
C ASN A 322 1.08 -10.14 -6.68
N PRO A 323 0.91 -11.37 -7.20
CA PRO A 323 1.74 -11.90 -8.29
C PRO A 323 1.79 -11.02 -9.54
N ASP A 324 0.64 -10.47 -9.96
CA ASP A 324 0.54 -9.61 -11.14
C ASP A 324 1.30 -8.30 -10.92
N PHE A 325 1.21 -7.73 -9.72
CA PHE A 325 1.97 -6.54 -9.35
C PHE A 325 3.47 -6.81 -9.34
N ARG A 326 3.89 -7.94 -8.75
CA ARG A 326 5.30 -8.35 -8.72
C ARG A 326 5.86 -8.55 -10.12
N GLU A 327 5.13 -9.22 -11.01
CA GLU A 327 5.58 -9.43 -12.39
C GLU A 327 5.79 -8.10 -13.12
N LYS A 328 4.83 -7.16 -12.98
CA LYS A 328 4.88 -5.84 -13.62
C LYS A 328 6.02 -4.96 -13.10
N ASN A 329 6.41 -5.09 -11.83
CA ASN A 329 7.41 -4.24 -11.19
C ASN A 329 8.83 -4.83 -11.10
N LYS A 330 9.10 -5.96 -11.78
CA LYS A 330 10.47 -6.50 -11.89
C LYS A 330 11.37 -5.50 -12.62
N ALA A 331 12.27 -4.84 -11.88
CA ALA A 331 13.21 -3.84 -12.40
C ALA A 331 14.01 -4.34 -13.62
N THR A 332 14.33 -5.64 -13.64
CA THR A 332 15.01 -6.32 -14.76
C THR A 332 14.19 -6.33 -16.06
N VAL A 333 12.85 -6.35 -15.99
CA VAL A 333 11.98 -6.33 -17.18
C VAL A 333 11.92 -4.93 -17.80
N GLY A 334 11.85 -3.87 -16.99
CA GLY A 334 11.87 -2.47 -17.45
C GLY A 334 13.20 -2.03 -18.05
N LEU A 335 14.30 -2.69 -17.68
CA LEU A 335 15.62 -2.47 -18.24
C LEU A 335 15.84 -3.23 -19.56
N ILE A 336 15.42 -4.50 -19.64
CA ILE A 336 15.77 -5.42 -20.74
C ILE A 336 14.75 -5.36 -21.90
N ASN A 337 13.48 -5.08 -21.63
CA ASN A 337 12.44 -5.02 -22.68
C ASN A 337 11.45 -3.85 -22.48
N PRO A 338 11.82 -2.64 -22.94
CA PRO A 338 10.97 -1.46 -22.84
C PRO A 338 9.59 -1.62 -23.49
N GLN A 339 9.46 -2.40 -24.58
CA GLN A 339 8.18 -2.61 -25.27
C GLN A 339 7.14 -3.34 -24.41
N LYS A 340 7.57 -4.22 -23.50
CA LYS A 340 6.66 -4.90 -22.56
C LYS A 340 6.27 -4.03 -21.36
N THR A 341 6.99 -2.93 -21.10
CA THR A 341 6.76 -2.02 -19.96
C THR A 341 6.22 -0.65 -20.37
N GLU A 342 6.27 -0.29 -21.65
CA GLU A 342 5.62 0.91 -22.20
C GLU A 342 4.11 0.91 -21.93
N LYS A 343 3.47 -0.27 -21.98
CA LYS A 343 2.06 -0.46 -21.56
C LYS A 343 1.78 -0.21 -20.07
N TYR A 344 2.83 -0.14 -19.26
CA TYR A 344 2.76 0.14 -17.83
C TYR A 344 3.42 1.48 -17.47
N ARG A 345 3.82 2.27 -18.47
CA ARG A 345 4.27 3.64 -18.26
C ARG A 345 3.11 4.46 -17.73
N GLY A 346 3.38 5.31 -16.74
CA GLY A 346 2.44 6.31 -16.28
C GLY A 346 2.52 6.54 -14.78
N ILE A 347 1.57 7.33 -14.31
CA ILE A 347 1.44 7.71 -12.91
C ILE A 347 0.48 6.71 -12.25
N VAL A 348 0.86 6.24 -11.06
CA VAL A 348 0.09 5.26 -10.28
C VAL A 348 -0.20 5.83 -8.90
N MET A 349 -1.45 5.69 -8.46
CA MET A 349 -1.93 6.09 -7.14
C MET A 349 -2.25 4.83 -6.32
N LEU A 350 -1.75 4.79 -5.08
CA LEU A 350 -2.02 3.68 -4.14
C LEU A 350 -3.08 4.04 -3.09
N GLU A 351 -3.67 5.23 -3.20
CA GLU A 351 -4.74 5.75 -2.37
C GLU A 351 -5.81 6.35 -3.31
N PRO A 352 -7.09 6.42 -2.89
CA PRO A 352 -8.11 7.14 -3.66
C PRO A 352 -7.70 8.59 -3.88
N PHE A 353 -7.79 9.07 -5.12
CA PHE A 353 -7.49 10.44 -5.50
C PHE A 353 -8.23 11.45 -4.61
N ASP A 354 -7.47 12.39 -4.04
CA ASP A 354 -7.99 13.44 -3.17
C ASP A 354 -7.67 14.83 -3.78
N PRO A 355 -8.68 15.61 -4.20
CA PRO A 355 -8.47 16.90 -4.85
C PRO A 355 -7.92 17.99 -3.91
N HIS A 356 -7.87 17.73 -2.60
CA HIS A 356 -7.41 18.69 -1.60
C HIS A 356 -6.00 18.40 -1.06
N ARG A 357 -5.42 17.24 -1.39
CA ARG A 357 -4.07 16.87 -0.95
C ARG A 357 -3.04 17.15 -2.04
N ILE A 358 -1.91 17.72 -1.63
CA ILE A 358 -0.81 18.06 -2.54
C ILE A 358 -0.16 16.77 -3.05
N PRO A 359 -0.09 16.54 -4.37
CA PRO A 359 0.57 15.35 -4.88
C PRO A 359 2.08 15.39 -4.67
N VAL A 360 2.63 14.28 -4.21
CA VAL A 360 4.07 14.01 -4.14
C VAL A 360 4.38 12.87 -5.10
N LEU A 361 4.91 13.21 -6.28
CA LEU A 361 5.24 12.22 -7.31
C LEU A 361 6.66 11.69 -7.10
N MET A 362 6.75 10.41 -6.75
CA MET A 362 7.98 9.67 -6.53
C MET A 362 8.53 9.14 -7.87
N VAL A 363 9.73 9.59 -8.26
CA VAL A 363 10.36 9.30 -9.55
C VAL A 363 11.61 8.44 -9.32
N HIS A 364 11.55 7.16 -9.67
CA HIS A 364 12.65 6.22 -9.47
C HIS A 364 13.83 6.44 -10.43
N GLY A 365 14.98 5.82 -10.12
CA GLY A 365 16.23 5.93 -10.89
C GLY A 365 16.41 4.84 -11.95
N LEU A 366 17.64 4.73 -12.45
CA LEU A 366 18.06 3.70 -13.42
C LEU A 366 17.97 2.30 -12.79
N TRP A 367 17.53 1.30 -13.59
CA TRP A 367 17.42 -0.11 -13.17
C TRP A 367 16.59 -0.29 -11.88
N SER A 368 15.53 0.49 -11.76
CA SER A 368 14.64 0.54 -10.60
C SER A 368 13.18 0.58 -11.08
N SER A 369 12.25 0.52 -10.14
CA SER A 369 10.81 0.62 -10.37
C SER A 369 10.17 1.35 -9.17
N PRO A 370 8.87 1.69 -9.22
CA PRO A 370 8.16 2.28 -8.09
C PRO A 370 8.35 1.56 -6.75
N ILE A 371 8.60 0.23 -6.78
CA ILE A 371 8.75 -0.58 -5.57
C ILE A 371 9.87 -0.12 -4.64
N THR A 372 10.92 0.52 -5.19
CA THR A 372 12.05 1.06 -4.40
C THR A 372 11.59 2.12 -3.39
N TRP A 373 10.47 2.80 -3.64
CA TRP A 373 9.93 3.81 -2.74
C TRP A 373 9.04 3.22 -1.63
N MET A 374 8.64 1.95 -1.69
CA MET A 374 7.63 1.39 -0.78
C MET A 374 8.00 1.45 0.70
N PRO A 375 9.25 1.17 1.12
CA PRO A 375 9.64 1.35 2.52
C PRO A 375 9.50 2.81 2.99
N MET A 376 9.96 3.77 2.19
CA MET A 376 9.84 5.19 2.51
C MET A 376 8.37 5.64 2.52
N PHE A 377 7.57 5.21 1.54
CA PHE A 377 6.13 5.48 1.50
C PHE A 377 5.43 4.91 2.74
N ASN A 378 5.79 3.69 3.15
CA ASN A 378 5.29 3.05 4.35
C ASN A 378 5.54 3.88 5.62
N ASP A 379 6.74 4.43 5.76
CA ASP A 379 7.09 5.26 6.90
C ASP A 379 6.45 6.65 6.81
N LEU A 380 6.50 7.32 5.65
CA LEU A 380 5.97 8.67 5.47
C LEU A 380 4.45 8.75 5.72
N ARG A 381 3.69 7.72 5.33
CA ARG A 381 2.26 7.68 5.64
C ARG A 381 1.95 7.37 7.11
N SER A 382 2.92 7.01 7.94
CA SER A 382 2.65 6.89 9.37
C SER A 382 2.50 8.25 10.06
N PHE A 383 3.02 9.33 9.45
CA PHE A 383 2.92 10.70 9.97
C PHE A 383 1.55 11.31 9.66
N PRO A 384 0.71 11.64 10.66
CA PRO A 384 -0.62 12.20 10.44
C PRO A 384 -0.61 13.50 9.64
N ASP A 385 0.33 14.40 9.93
CA ASP A 385 0.45 15.68 9.23
C ASP A 385 0.79 15.51 7.75
N LEU A 386 1.59 14.50 7.40
CA LEU A 386 1.87 14.20 6.00
C LEU A 386 0.65 13.63 5.30
N ARG A 387 -0.02 12.63 5.90
CA ARG A 387 -1.24 12.02 5.32
C ARG A 387 -2.34 13.04 5.06
N LYS A 388 -2.52 13.99 5.98
CA LYS A 388 -3.57 15.02 5.87
C LYS A 388 -3.33 16.00 4.73
N ASN A 389 -2.07 16.32 4.41
CA ASN A 389 -1.74 17.40 3.48
C ASN A 389 -1.20 16.90 2.13
N TYR A 390 -0.65 15.69 2.08
CA TYR A 390 0.05 15.14 0.92
C TYR A 390 -0.53 13.81 0.50
N GLN A 391 -0.52 13.56 -0.81
CA GLN A 391 -0.84 12.27 -1.39
C GLN A 391 0.33 11.77 -2.24
N PHE A 392 0.83 10.56 -1.95
CA PHE A 392 1.99 10.01 -2.63
C PHE A 392 1.60 9.25 -3.90
N TRP A 393 2.19 9.63 -5.02
CA TRP A 393 2.02 8.98 -6.33
C TRP A 393 3.35 8.44 -6.81
N PHE A 394 3.32 7.52 -7.77
CA PHE A 394 4.54 6.88 -8.28
C PHE A 394 4.58 6.93 -9.79
N TYR A 395 5.70 7.36 -10.35
CA TYR A 395 5.91 7.35 -11.79
C TYR A 395 6.65 6.08 -12.21
N HIS A 396 6.03 5.27 -13.06
CA HIS A 396 6.66 4.12 -13.69
C HIS A 396 7.08 4.48 -15.12
N TYR A 397 8.36 4.30 -15.45
CA TYR A 397 8.86 4.58 -16.80
C TYR A 397 10.01 3.64 -17.19
N PRO A 398 10.22 3.38 -18.50
CA PRO A 398 11.30 2.52 -18.95
C PRO A 398 12.65 3.20 -18.67
N THR A 399 13.47 2.61 -17.81
CA THR A 399 14.76 3.21 -17.41
C THR A 399 15.87 3.00 -18.44
N GLY A 400 15.61 2.29 -19.55
CA GLY A 400 16.60 2.01 -20.58
C GLY A 400 16.86 3.18 -21.56
N GLN A 401 15.92 4.10 -21.67
CA GLN A 401 16.00 5.24 -22.59
C GLN A 401 16.68 6.46 -21.92
N PRO A 402 17.18 7.43 -22.70
CA PRO A 402 17.74 8.67 -22.15
C PRO A 402 16.77 9.40 -21.23
N PHE A 403 17.31 9.99 -20.16
CA PHE A 403 16.49 10.66 -19.16
C PHE A 403 15.69 11.85 -19.74
N TRP A 404 16.20 12.54 -20.77
CA TRP A 404 15.48 13.65 -21.41
C TRP A 404 14.21 13.19 -22.12
N LEU A 405 14.22 11.99 -22.70
CA LEU A 405 13.03 11.42 -23.29
C LEU A 405 12.02 11.00 -22.21
N SER A 406 12.50 10.37 -21.14
CA SER A 406 11.65 10.06 -19.99
C SER A 406 11.03 11.32 -19.38
N ALA A 407 11.74 12.44 -19.42
CA ALA A 407 11.24 13.74 -18.99
C ALA A 407 10.17 14.32 -19.93
N THR A 408 10.32 14.16 -21.26
CA THR A 408 9.27 14.53 -22.22
C THR A 408 8.01 13.70 -21.99
N GLN A 409 8.16 12.39 -21.84
CA GLN A 409 7.04 11.49 -21.55
C GLN A 409 6.35 11.82 -20.23
N LEU A 410 7.12 12.20 -19.20
CA LEU A 410 6.54 12.64 -17.93
C LEU A 410 5.72 13.94 -18.10
N ARG A 411 6.18 14.89 -18.92
CA ARG A 411 5.38 16.10 -19.23
C ARG A 411 4.05 15.73 -19.87
N GLU A 412 4.07 14.85 -20.86
CA GLU A 412 2.86 14.36 -21.53
C GLU A 412 1.91 13.66 -20.56
N ASP A 413 2.44 12.78 -19.70
CA ASP A 413 1.65 12.03 -18.72
C ASP A 413 1.04 12.96 -17.65
N LEU A 414 1.77 14.01 -17.23
CA LEU A 414 1.26 15.04 -16.31
C LEU A 414 0.17 15.91 -16.97
N ASP A 415 0.37 16.31 -18.22
CA ASP A 415 -0.63 17.07 -18.98
C ASP A 415 -1.92 16.26 -19.18
N GLN A 416 -1.79 14.96 -19.52
CA GLN A 416 -2.93 14.05 -19.64
C GLN A 416 -3.64 13.84 -18.30
N LEU A 417 -2.89 13.66 -17.21
CA LEU A 417 -3.44 13.56 -15.87
C LEU A 417 -4.22 14.81 -15.48
N ARG A 418 -3.70 15.99 -15.80
CA ARG A 418 -4.39 17.25 -15.55
C ARG A 418 -5.70 17.33 -16.31
N GLN A 419 -5.68 16.99 -17.61
CA GLN A 419 -6.87 17.04 -18.46
C GLN A 419 -7.94 16.01 -18.05
N SER A 420 -7.53 14.84 -17.57
CA SER A 420 -8.47 13.77 -17.20
C SER A 420 -9.10 13.99 -15.83
N LEU A 421 -8.32 14.44 -14.84
CA LEU A 421 -8.78 14.58 -13.47
C LEU A 421 -9.39 15.96 -13.17
N ASP A 422 -8.89 17.01 -13.80
CA ASP A 422 -9.29 18.40 -13.52
C ASP A 422 -9.18 19.30 -14.76
N PRO A 423 -10.02 19.05 -15.80
CA PRO A 423 -9.99 19.81 -17.04
C PRO A 423 -10.23 21.31 -16.84
N ASP A 424 -11.06 21.66 -15.85
CA ASP A 424 -11.42 23.04 -15.51
C ASP A 424 -10.42 23.71 -14.55
N ARG A 425 -9.37 22.98 -14.13
CA ARG A 425 -8.29 23.46 -13.24
C ARG A 425 -8.77 24.02 -11.89
N GLN A 426 -9.77 23.37 -11.29
CA GLN A 426 -10.38 23.76 -10.02
C GLN A 426 -9.62 23.27 -8.78
N TYR A 427 -8.85 22.19 -8.90
CA TYR A 427 -8.10 21.59 -7.81
C TYR A 427 -6.75 22.30 -7.64
N GLU A 428 -6.71 23.25 -6.70
CA GLU A 428 -5.52 24.03 -6.42
C GLU A 428 -4.34 23.17 -5.91
N ALA A 429 -4.63 22.08 -5.21
CA ALA A 429 -3.60 21.17 -4.70
C ALA A 429 -2.74 20.57 -5.84
N LEU A 430 -3.34 20.35 -7.03
CA LEU A 430 -2.61 19.87 -8.20
C LEU A 430 -1.61 20.91 -8.77
N ASN A 431 -1.78 22.20 -8.47
CA ASN A 431 -0.83 23.25 -8.85
C ASN A 431 0.37 23.35 -7.88
N GLN A 432 0.36 22.55 -6.79
CA GLN A 432 1.39 22.57 -5.75
C GLN A 432 2.26 21.31 -5.75
N MET A 433 2.25 20.53 -6.85
CA MET A 433 2.87 19.21 -6.91
C MET A 433 4.36 19.25 -6.55
N VAL A 434 4.79 18.25 -5.78
CA VAL A 434 6.19 18.03 -5.42
C VAL A 434 6.70 16.80 -6.16
N LEU A 435 7.82 16.92 -6.88
CA LEU A 435 8.53 15.76 -7.43
C LEU A 435 9.66 15.36 -6.50
N VAL A 436 9.77 14.06 -6.18
CA VAL A 436 10.89 13.50 -5.43
C VAL A 436 11.60 12.50 -6.32
N GLY A 437 12.79 12.86 -6.80
CA GLY A 437 13.56 12.07 -7.74
C GLY A 437 14.79 11.42 -7.11
N HIS A 438 14.95 10.12 -7.27
CA HIS A 438 16.14 9.38 -6.85
C HIS A 438 17.06 9.11 -8.05
N SER A 439 18.37 9.36 -7.89
CA SER A 439 19.38 9.11 -8.92
C SER A 439 18.96 9.75 -10.27
N MET A 440 18.93 8.98 -11.37
CA MET A 440 18.44 9.43 -12.68
C MET A 440 17.03 10.05 -12.63
N GLY A 441 16.14 9.59 -11.75
CA GLY A 441 14.81 10.14 -11.57
C GLY A 441 14.81 11.61 -11.11
N GLY A 442 15.87 12.05 -10.43
CA GLY A 442 16.05 13.48 -10.12
C GLY A 442 16.40 14.33 -11.33
N LEU A 443 17.09 13.78 -12.35
CA LEU A 443 17.29 14.48 -13.63
C LEU A 443 15.97 14.59 -14.40
N VAL A 444 15.21 13.50 -14.46
CA VAL A 444 13.86 13.48 -15.06
C VAL A 444 12.96 14.53 -14.41
N SER A 445 13.02 14.63 -13.07
CA SER A 445 12.26 15.62 -12.29
C SER A 445 12.76 17.06 -12.52
N ARG A 446 14.09 17.28 -12.54
CA ARG A 446 14.68 18.61 -12.79
C ARG A 446 14.33 19.13 -14.19
N MET A 447 14.26 18.26 -15.20
CA MET A 447 13.83 18.62 -16.56
C MET A 447 12.39 19.19 -16.60
N GLN A 448 11.58 18.99 -15.56
CA GLN A 448 10.24 19.58 -15.45
C GLN A 448 10.27 21.05 -15.00
N THR A 449 11.42 21.57 -14.53
CA THR A 449 11.54 22.93 -14.00
C THR A 449 12.33 23.87 -14.91
N ILE A 450 12.91 23.36 -16.00
CA ILE A 450 13.75 24.13 -16.91
C ILE A 450 12.98 24.51 -18.18
N GLU A 451 13.37 25.62 -18.79
CA GLU A 451 12.88 26.03 -20.11
C GLU A 451 13.97 25.75 -21.14
N SER A 452 13.65 25.02 -22.20
CA SER A 452 14.66 24.57 -23.16
C SER A 452 15.17 25.68 -24.08
N ARG A 453 14.32 26.69 -24.35
CA ARG A 453 14.54 27.73 -25.36
C ARG A 453 15.04 27.11 -26.68
N GLU A 454 16.18 27.56 -27.19
CA GLU A 454 16.86 26.95 -28.33
C GLU A 454 18.05 26.07 -27.93
N ASP A 455 18.39 26.01 -26.64
CA ASP A 455 19.66 25.45 -26.18
C ASP A 455 19.73 23.94 -26.45
N PHE A 456 18.62 23.23 -26.23
CA PHE A 456 18.50 21.81 -26.55
C PHE A 456 18.46 21.52 -28.06
N TRP A 457 17.87 22.43 -28.86
CA TRP A 457 17.86 22.28 -30.31
C TRP A 457 19.26 22.48 -30.91
N LYS A 458 20.03 23.43 -30.38
CA LYS A 458 21.42 23.70 -30.79
C LYS A 458 22.37 22.54 -30.51
N LEU A 459 22.03 21.62 -29.60
CA LEU A 459 22.78 20.37 -29.45
C LEU A 459 22.65 19.45 -30.68
N LEU A 460 21.56 19.58 -31.44
CA LEU A 460 21.24 18.75 -32.58
C LEU A 460 21.53 19.44 -33.91
N SER A 461 21.25 20.75 -34.04
CA SER A 461 21.39 21.51 -35.28
C SER A 461 21.54 23.02 -35.06
N ASP A 462 22.39 23.67 -35.86
CA ASP A 462 22.45 25.14 -35.98
C ASP A 462 21.42 25.72 -36.97
N LYS A 463 20.69 24.87 -37.71
CA LYS A 463 19.71 25.33 -38.69
C LYS A 463 18.33 25.54 -38.03
N PRO A 464 17.48 26.42 -38.59
CA PRO A 464 16.10 26.60 -38.11
C PRO A 464 15.33 25.29 -38.07
N PHE A 465 14.56 25.06 -36.99
CA PHE A 465 13.78 23.82 -36.81
C PHE A 465 12.72 23.62 -37.91
N GLU A 466 12.24 24.71 -38.51
CA GLU A 466 11.26 24.70 -39.60
C GLU A 466 11.77 23.97 -40.85
N GLN A 467 13.09 23.73 -40.95
CA GLN A 467 13.69 22.96 -42.05
C GLN A 467 13.59 21.44 -41.86
N VAL A 468 13.14 20.96 -40.69
CA VAL A 468 12.98 19.51 -40.43
C VAL A 468 11.88 18.94 -41.33
N GLN A 469 12.25 17.94 -42.13
CA GLN A 469 11.37 17.15 -42.98
C GLN A 469 11.01 15.82 -42.30
N GLY A 470 9.74 15.48 -42.25
CA GLY A 470 9.25 14.25 -41.62
C GLY A 470 7.74 14.17 -41.68
N THR A 471 7.15 13.10 -41.15
CA THR A 471 5.70 13.09 -40.93
C THR A 471 5.35 14.05 -39.79
N PRO A 472 4.14 14.62 -39.76
CA PRO A 472 3.73 15.54 -38.69
C PRO A 472 3.98 14.96 -37.29
N GLU A 473 3.76 13.67 -37.10
CA GLU A 473 3.98 12.96 -35.84
C GLU A 473 5.47 12.91 -35.45
N ASP A 474 6.35 12.56 -36.38
CA ASP A 474 7.80 12.45 -36.13
C ASP A 474 8.41 13.83 -35.83
N VAL A 475 7.98 14.87 -36.59
CA VAL A 475 8.42 16.25 -36.38
C VAL A 475 7.93 16.77 -35.03
N GLN A 476 6.68 16.47 -34.66
CA GLN A 476 6.12 16.89 -33.38
C GLN A 476 6.81 16.20 -32.20
N LEU A 477 7.16 14.92 -32.32
CA LEU A 477 7.93 14.20 -31.30
C LEU A 477 9.29 14.85 -31.08
N LEU A 478 10.03 15.14 -32.17
CA LEU A 478 11.31 15.85 -32.09
C LEU A 478 11.15 17.25 -31.48
N ARG A 479 10.10 17.99 -31.89
CA ARG A 479 9.81 19.32 -31.35
C ARG A 479 9.56 19.27 -29.85
N SER A 480 8.77 18.31 -29.36
CA SER A 480 8.45 18.17 -27.93
C SER A 480 9.67 17.84 -27.05
N ALA A 481 10.68 17.19 -27.63
CA ALA A 481 11.93 16.88 -26.95
C ALA A 481 12.91 18.06 -26.94
N ALA A 482 12.94 18.87 -27.99
CA ALA A 482 13.87 20.00 -28.14
C ALA A 482 13.32 21.34 -27.61
N PHE A 483 12.00 21.55 -27.67
CA PHE A 483 11.32 22.79 -27.32
C PHE A 483 10.25 22.52 -26.25
N PHE A 484 10.58 22.81 -25.00
CA PHE A 484 9.70 22.59 -23.86
C PHE A 484 9.82 23.69 -22.80
N LYS A 485 8.77 23.81 -21.99
CA LYS A 485 8.67 24.75 -20.88
C LYS A 485 8.56 24.00 -19.54
N PRO A 486 8.81 24.67 -18.41
CA PRO A 486 8.53 24.10 -17.11
C PRO A 486 7.08 23.64 -16.99
N THR A 487 6.87 22.48 -16.36
CA THR A 487 5.55 21.92 -16.08
C THR A 487 4.86 22.77 -15.03
N ARG A 488 3.66 23.27 -15.35
CA ARG A 488 2.99 24.31 -14.53
C ARG A 488 2.57 23.82 -13.16
N GLU A 489 2.19 22.55 -13.08
CA GLU A 489 1.70 21.88 -11.88
C GLU A 489 2.82 21.63 -10.86
N VAL A 490 4.08 21.61 -11.31
CA VAL A 490 5.23 21.27 -10.46
C VAL A 490 5.74 22.51 -9.73
N ARG A 491 5.56 22.52 -8.41
CA ARG A 491 6.00 23.62 -7.53
C ARG A 491 7.39 23.42 -6.97
N ARG A 492 7.78 22.17 -6.71
CA ARG A 492 9.07 21.83 -6.08
C ARG A 492 9.62 20.52 -6.59
N VAL A 493 10.95 20.46 -6.74
CA VAL A 493 11.70 19.23 -7.00
C VAL A 493 12.66 18.99 -5.85
N VAL A 494 12.63 17.77 -5.30
CA VAL A 494 13.57 17.25 -4.31
C VAL A 494 14.37 16.14 -4.97
N THR A 495 15.70 16.24 -4.95
CA THR A 495 16.58 15.23 -5.57
C THR A 495 17.40 14.50 -4.53
N ILE A 496 17.48 13.17 -4.63
CA ILE A 496 18.22 12.30 -3.71
C ILE A 496 19.25 11.50 -4.52
N GLY A 497 20.55 11.71 -4.25
CA GLY A 497 21.63 10.99 -4.92
C GLY A 497 21.69 11.20 -6.43
N THR A 498 21.24 12.36 -6.93
CA THR A 498 21.10 12.64 -8.37
C THR A 498 22.41 13.09 -9.00
N PRO A 499 22.84 12.48 -10.13
CA PRO A 499 24.07 12.85 -10.82
C PRO A 499 23.87 14.10 -11.69
N HIS A 500 23.77 15.28 -11.07
CA HIS A 500 23.53 16.57 -11.76
C HIS A 500 24.61 16.98 -12.77
N ARG A 501 25.77 16.30 -12.76
CA ARG A 501 26.92 16.52 -13.66
C ARG A 501 27.35 15.23 -14.37
N GLY A 502 26.44 14.27 -14.48
CA GLY A 502 26.77 12.90 -14.86
C GLY A 502 27.46 12.12 -13.74
N SER A 503 27.86 10.88 -14.04
CA SER A 503 28.50 9.99 -13.08
C SER A 503 29.66 9.23 -13.72
N GLU A 504 30.84 9.29 -13.10
CA GLU A 504 32.02 8.50 -13.49
C GLU A 504 31.86 6.99 -13.23
N TYR A 505 30.76 6.56 -12.58
CA TYR A 505 30.43 5.15 -12.32
C TYR A 505 30.10 4.34 -13.60
N SER A 506 30.30 4.93 -14.78
CA SER A 506 30.24 4.29 -16.09
C SER A 506 31.64 3.85 -16.58
N ASN A 507 32.28 2.90 -15.90
CA ASN A 507 33.45 2.23 -16.46
C ASN A 507 33.10 1.52 -17.77
N ASP A 508 34.07 1.35 -18.67
CA ASP A 508 33.88 0.70 -19.99
C ASP A 508 33.21 -0.69 -19.90
N VAL A 509 33.38 -1.39 -18.77
CA VAL A 509 32.74 -2.68 -18.48
C VAL A 509 31.25 -2.53 -18.18
N THR A 510 30.84 -1.58 -17.33
CA THR A 510 29.42 -1.31 -17.03
C THR A 510 28.69 -0.76 -18.24
N ARG A 511 29.37 0.08 -19.03
CA ARG A 511 28.91 0.63 -20.31
C ARG A 511 28.76 -0.45 -21.38
N TRP A 512 29.66 -1.45 -21.41
CA TRP A 512 29.56 -2.61 -22.29
C TRP A 512 28.41 -3.55 -21.90
N VAL A 513 28.27 -3.87 -20.60
CA VAL A 513 27.15 -4.69 -20.09
C VAL A 513 25.83 -3.98 -20.35
N SER A 514 25.71 -2.68 -20.06
CA SER A 514 24.49 -1.93 -20.32
C SER A 514 24.13 -1.86 -21.80
N ARG A 515 25.11 -1.69 -22.71
CA ARG A 515 24.88 -1.69 -24.16
C ARG A 515 24.43 -3.05 -24.72
N GLN A 516 24.80 -4.16 -24.08
CA GLN A 516 24.37 -5.50 -24.50
C GLN A 516 22.97 -5.87 -23.99
N PHE A 517 22.53 -5.32 -22.85
CA PHE A 517 21.25 -5.67 -22.21
C PHE A 517 20.15 -4.60 -22.31
N ILE A 518 20.49 -3.32 -22.55
CA ILE A 518 19.54 -2.22 -22.71
C ILE A 518 19.33 -1.95 -24.20
N ARG A 519 18.15 -2.31 -24.71
CA ARG A 519 17.74 -1.98 -26.08
C ARG A 519 16.74 -0.85 -26.05
N LEU A 520 16.97 0.20 -26.84
CA LEU A 520 15.96 1.24 -27.05
C LEU A 520 14.70 0.63 -27.72
N PRO A 521 13.50 1.16 -27.47
CA PRO A 521 12.29 0.75 -28.18
C PRO A 521 12.48 0.84 -29.70
N ALA A 522 12.20 -0.23 -30.44
CA ALA A 522 12.45 -0.29 -31.89
C ALA A 522 11.74 0.84 -32.67
N ARG A 523 10.56 1.29 -32.21
CA ARG A 523 9.84 2.42 -32.80
C ARG A 523 10.64 3.72 -32.70
N MET A 524 11.23 4.01 -31.54
CA MET A 524 12.05 5.21 -31.36
C MET A 524 13.26 5.22 -32.28
N VAL A 525 14.00 4.11 -32.33
CA VAL A 525 15.17 3.98 -33.19
C VAL A 525 14.76 4.16 -34.66
N ALA A 526 13.64 3.57 -35.07
CA ALA A 526 13.12 3.73 -36.42
C ALA A 526 12.73 5.19 -36.75
N THR A 527 12.06 5.89 -35.83
CA THR A 527 11.70 7.32 -35.99
C THR A 527 12.95 8.19 -36.10
N SER A 528 13.93 8.01 -35.20
CA SER A 528 15.20 8.75 -35.25
C SER A 528 15.95 8.51 -36.56
N GLN A 529 16.05 7.24 -37.00
CA GLN A 529 16.73 6.89 -38.24
C GLN A 529 16.04 7.53 -39.46
N LYS A 530 14.70 7.48 -39.48
CA LYS A 530 13.88 8.08 -40.54
C LYS A 530 14.08 9.60 -40.61
N LEU A 531 14.06 10.30 -39.47
CA LEU A 531 14.33 11.75 -39.42
C LEU A 531 15.73 12.07 -39.94
N ILE A 532 16.75 11.30 -39.56
CA ILE A 532 18.13 11.50 -40.04
C ILE A 532 18.21 11.28 -41.55
N THR A 533 17.61 10.21 -42.08
CA THR A 533 17.64 9.91 -43.51
C THR A 533 16.92 10.97 -44.35
N LEU A 534 15.79 11.50 -43.87
CA LEU A 534 15.03 12.54 -44.58
C LEU A 534 15.68 13.93 -44.51
N ASN A 535 16.65 14.15 -43.61
CA ASN A 535 17.27 15.45 -43.37
C ASN A 535 18.80 15.42 -43.49
N PRO A 536 19.36 15.15 -44.68
CA PRO A 536 20.79 15.13 -44.88
C PRO A 536 21.40 16.50 -44.54
N ASN A 537 22.47 16.50 -43.73
CA ASN A 537 23.19 17.70 -43.27
C ASN A 537 22.37 18.65 -42.37
N LEU A 538 21.25 18.20 -41.79
CA LEU A 538 20.53 18.98 -40.78
C LEU A 538 21.14 18.77 -39.39
N PHE A 539 21.34 17.51 -38.99
CA PHE A 539 21.82 17.16 -37.66
C PHE A 539 23.35 17.11 -37.60
N GLN A 540 23.92 17.76 -36.61
CA GLN A 540 25.35 17.74 -36.30
C GLN A 540 25.72 16.57 -35.39
N ASN A 541 24.83 16.22 -34.46
CA ASN A 541 25.01 15.11 -33.54
C ASN A 541 23.84 14.12 -33.65
N THR A 542 24.02 13.08 -34.47
CA THR A 542 23.03 12.02 -34.67
C THR A 542 23.05 10.97 -33.55
N GLU A 543 24.11 10.93 -32.73
CA GLU A 543 24.25 9.97 -31.62
C GLU A 543 23.25 10.24 -30.48
N LEU A 544 22.95 11.52 -30.22
CA LEU A 544 21.90 11.93 -29.28
C LEU A 544 20.51 11.40 -29.69
N LEU A 545 20.29 11.17 -30.98
CA LEU A 545 19.03 10.65 -31.52
C LEU A 545 18.99 9.13 -31.64
N THR A 546 20.13 8.46 -31.87
CA THR A 546 20.17 7.06 -32.33
C THR A 546 20.83 6.08 -31.37
N SER A 547 21.81 6.51 -30.58
CA SER A 547 22.68 5.61 -29.81
C SER A 547 22.72 5.91 -28.30
N SER A 548 22.18 7.06 -27.87
CA SER A 548 22.09 7.38 -26.46
C SER A 548 21.06 6.48 -25.76
N ASN A 549 21.52 5.53 -24.95
CA ASN A 549 20.69 4.87 -23.94
C ASN A 549 20.81 5.61 -22.59
N SER A 550 20.11 5.13 -21.56
CA SER A 550 20.16 5.75 -20.23
C SER A 550 21.57 5.87 -19.63
N VAL A 551 22.44 4.88 -19.84
CA VAL A 551 23.81 4.93 -19.33
C VAL A 551 24.66 5.95 -20.08
N ASP A 552 24.58 5.96 -21.41
CA ASP A 552 25.29 6.96 -22.22
C ASP A 552 24.79 8.39 -21.89
N SER A 553 23.48 8.56 -21.63
CA SER A 553 22.91 9.85 -21.23
C SER A 553 23.43 10.37 -19.87
N LEU A 554 23.88 9.47 -18.98
CA LEU A 554 24.41 9.80 -17.66
C LEU A 554 25.93 10.02 -17.66
N SER A 555 26.59 9.89 -18.81
CA SER A 555 28.03 10.16 -18.93
C SER A 555 28.33 11.62 -18.55
N PRO A 556 29.40 11.90 -17.78
CA PRO A 556 29.83 13.28 -17.51
C PRO A 556 30.08 14.10 -18.79
N ASP A 557 30.48 13.42 -19.86
CA ASP A 557 30.73 14.03 -21.19
C ASP A 557 29.45 14.29 -22.00
N SER A 558 28.28 13.98 -21.46
CA SER A 558 27.00 14.21 -22.15
C SER A 558 26.79 15.72 -22.38
N PRO A 559 26.56 16.15 -23.63
CA PRO A 559 26.41 17.56 -23.97
C PRO A 559 25.09 18.17 -23.46
N VAL A 560 24.22 17.36 -22.85
CA VAL A 560 22.95 17.80 -22.27
C VAL A 560 23.14 18.51 -20.93
N PHE A 561 24.14 18.13 -20.12
CA PHE A 561 24.33 18.73 -18.80
C PHE A 561 24.63 20.24 -18.82
N PRO A 562 25.45 20.78 -19.74
CA PRO A 562 25.71 22.22 -19.82
C PRO A 562 24.48 23.08 -20.14
N VAL A 563 23.46 22.50 -20.77
CA VAL A 563 22.22 23.23 -21.17
C VAL A 563 21.03 22.97 -20.22
N MET A 564 21.24 22.21 -19.14
CA MET A 564 20.26 21.93 -18.08
C MET A 564 20.49 22.81 -16.84
#